data_AF-A0A0Z8TP14-F1
#
_entry.id   AF-A0A0Z8TP14-F1
#
_cell.length_a   1.000
_cell.length_b   1.000
_cell.length_c   1.000
_cell.angle_alpha   90.00
_cell.angle_beta   90.00
_cell.angle_gamma   90.00
#
_symmetry.space_group_name_H-M   'P 1'
#
loop_
_entity.id
_entity.type
_entity.pdbx_description
1 polymer ?
#
loop_
_entity_poly.entity_id
_entity_poly.type
_entity_poly.pdbx_seq_one_letter_code
_entity_poly.pdbx_strand_id
1 'polypeptide(L)'
;MLDQIKAHLLDSINDIVSTANQFLLHPKKDFSRKSQLTRNLDERAAFIDMLKTSSFKQALVIMDRGYESYNVMAHCQERNWSYIIRIRDGNNSMKTSFRLPDTPCFDEEFDLNICRKQTNVMKELYRDFPNQYHFLPHNASFDLLPNSSRKSDPL
;
A
#
# COMPACT_ATOMS: atom_id res chain seq x y z
N MET A 1 -42.75 12.22 -8.99
CA MET A 1 -41.92 11.61 -7.92
C MET A 1 -40.54 11.21 -8.44
N LEU A 2 -40.43 10.36 -9.47
CA LEU A 2 -39.13 9.98 -10.05
C LEU A 2 -38.33 11.17 -10.64
N ASP A 3 -39.02 12.10 -11.31
CA ASP A 3 -38.34 13.26 -11.92
C ASP A 3 -37.83 14.27 -10.91
N GLN A 4 -38.52 14.42 -9.77
CA GLN A 4 -38.06 15.24 -8.64
C GLN A 4 -36.81 14.63 -7.99
N ILE A 5 -36.75 13.31 -7.86
CA ILE A 5 -35.56 12.61 -7.34
C ILE A 5 -34.38 12.80 -8.29
N LYS A 6 -34.59 12.68 -9.61
CA LYS A 6 -33.53 12.94 -10.61
C LYS A 6 -33.04 14.38 -10.56
N ALA A 7 -33.93 15.35 -10.45
CA ALA A 7 -33.57 16.77 -10.34
C ALA A 7 -32.73 17.04 -9.09
N HIS A 8 -33.17 16.57 -7.92
CA HIS A 8 -32.40 16.72 -6.68
C HIS A 8 -31.02 16.06 -6.74
N LEU A 9 -30.92 14.88 -7.35
CA LEU A 9 -29.64 14.19 -7.53
C LEU A 9 -28.72 14.99 -8.46
N LEU A 10 -29.26 15.55 -9.54
CA LEU A 10 -28.52 16.34 -10.51
C LEU A 10 -28.02 17.65 -9.90
N ASP A 11 -28.86 18.33 -9.12
CA ASP A 11 -28.48 19.55 -8.39
C ASP A 11 -27.35 19.25 -7.39
N SER A 12 -27.47 18.14 -6.65
CA SER A 12 -26.42 17.70 -5.70
C SER A 12 -25.09 17.41 -6.41
N ILE A 13 -25.14 16.76 -7.59
CA ILE A 13 -23.95 16.51 -8.41
C ILE A 13 -23.33 17.83 -8.89
N ASN A 14 -24.15 18.76 -9.37
CA ASN A 14 -23.67 20.05 -9.86
C ASN A 14 -23.04 20.89 -8.75
N ASP A 15 -23.57 20.82 -7.53
CA ASP A 15 -23.02 21.53 -6.37
C ASP A 15 -21.65 20.96 -5.94
N ILE A 16 -21.50 19.63 -6.00
CA ILE A 16 -20.21 18.96 -5.78
C ILE A 16 -19.22 19.33 -6.88
N VAL A 17 -19.63 19.34 -8.15
CA VAL A 17 -18.75 19.67 -9.27
C VAL A 17 -18.33 21.15 -9.25
N SER A 18 -19.22 22.07 -8.86
CA SER A 18 -18.92 23.50 -8.78
C SER A 18 -17.79 23.81 -7.79
N THR A 19 -17.71 23.01 -6.72
CA THR A 19 -16.69 23.14 -5.67
C THR A 19 -15.50 22.22 -5.87
N ALA A 20 -15.59 21.19 -6.72
CA ALA A 20 -14.54 20.17 -6.91
C ALA A 20 -13.15 20.76 -7.22
N ASN A 21 -13.09 21.88 -7.94
CA ASN A 21 -11.83 22.56 -8.27
C ASN A 21 -11.03 23.01 -7.05
N GLN A 22 -11.67 23.26 -5.89
CA GLN A 22 -10.98 23.62 -4.66
C GLN A 22 -10.25 22.44 -4.00
N PHE A 23 -10.61 21.21 -4.38
CA PHE A 23 -10.02 19.97 -3.86
C PHE A 23 -9.03 19.33 -4.85
N LEU A 24 -8.94 19.85 -6.08
CA LEU A 24 -8.06 19.36 -7.13
C LEU A 24 -6.65 19.95 -6.99
N LEU A 25 -5.69 19.10 -6.65
CA LEU A 25 -4.26 19.44 -6.77
C LEU A 25 -3.84 19.35 -8.25
N HIS A 26 -3.38 20.47 -8.81
CA HIS A 26 -2.93 20.62 -10.21
C HIS A 26 -4.02 20.47 -11.30
N PRO A 27 -5.08 21.32 -11.30
CA PRO A 27 -6.21 21.20 -12.23
C PRO A 27 -5.86 21.40 -13.71
N LYS A 28 -4.69 22.00 -14.01
CA LYS A 28 -4.19 22.21 -15.38
C LYS A 28 -3.26 21.09 -15.87
N LYS A 29 -2.93 20.13 -15.00
CA LYS A 29 -2.02 19.04 -15.34
C LYS A 29 -2.84 17.93 -15.98
N ASP A 30 -2.61 17.71 -17.26
CA ASP A 30 -3.21 16.59 -17.97
C ASP A 30 -2.60 15.28 -17.44
N PHE A 31 -3.38 14.54 -16.65
CA PHE A 31 -3.04 13.19 -16.19
C PHE A 31 -3.41 12.11 -17.21
N SER A 32 -4.05 12.47 -18.33
CA SER A 32 -4.25 11.52 -19.42
C SER A 32 -2.86 11.14 -19.96
N ARG A 33 -2.59 9.83 -19.98
CA ARG A 33 -1.24 9.28 -20.20
C ARG A 33 -0.73 9.63 -21.60
N LYS A 34 -0.06 10.78 -21.75
CA LYS A 34 0.78 11.12 -22.91
C LYS A 34 2.24 11.05 -22.51
N SER A 35 2.75 9.83 -22.38
CA SER A 35 4.14 9.41 -22.59
C SER A 35 4.31 8.07 -21.89
N GLN A 36 5.10 7.18 -22.49
CA GLN A 36 5.78 6.15 -21.72
C GLN A 36 6.54 6.87 -20.60
N LEU A 37 5.99 6.86 -19.38
CA LEU A 37 6.70 7.24 -18.18
C LEU A 37 8.01 6.45 -18.20
N THR A 38 9.11 7.18 -18.15
CA THR A 38 10.46 6.64 -18.07
C THR A 38 10.47 5.51 -17.05
N ARG A 39 10.89 4.31 -17.47
CA ARG A 39 10.85 3.05 -16.68
C ARG A 39 11.72 3.06 -15.40
N ASN A 40 12.16 4.23 -14.94
CA ASN A 40 13.14 4.44 -13.87
C ASN A 40 12.59 5.23 -12.67
N LEU A 41 11.29 5.59 -12.64
CA LEU A 41 10.70 6.24 -11.46
C LEU A 41 10.08 5.17 -10.56
N ASP A 42 10.68 4.94 -9.39
CA ASP A 42 10.08 4.07 -8.37
C ASP A 42 8.93 4.83 -7.70
N GLU A 43 7.70 4.60 -8.19
CA GLU A 43 6.48 5.23 -7.69
C GLU A 43 6.27 5.00 -6.18
N ARG A 44 6.77 3.88 -5.65
CA ARG A 44 6.67 3.56 -4.22
C ARG A 44 7.62 4.45 -3.41
N ALA A 45 8.83 4.68 -3.92
CA ALA A 45 9.77 5.60 -3.29
C ALA A 45 9.23 7.03 -3.31
N ALA A 46 8.68 7.47 -4.44
CA ALA A 46 8.05 8.79 -4.54
C ALA A 46 6.87 8.95 -3.57
N PHE A 47 6.07 7.90 -3.37
CA PHE A 47 5.00 7.91 -2.36
C PHE A 47 5.54 8.00 -0.93
N ILE A 48 6.60 7.25 -0.59
CA ILE A 48 7.25 7.33 0.71
C ILE A 48 7.80 8.74 0.96
N ASP A 49 8.42 9.36 -0.04
CA ASP A 49 8.92 10.73 0.07
C ASP A 49 7.78 11.74 0.29
N MET A 50 6.64 11.54 -0.38
CA MET A 50 5.44 12.34 -0.15
C MET A 50 4.91 12.17 1.28
N LEU A 51 4.88 10.93 1.79
CA LEU A 51 4.49 10.60 3.17
C LEU A 51 5.37 11.33 4.21
N LYS A 52 6.68 11.31 3.98
CA LYS A 52 7.69 11.95 4.84
C LYS A 52 7.59 13.47 4.82
N THR A 53 7.30 14.06 3.66
CA THR A 53 7.26 15.53 3.47
C THR A 53 5.89 16.15 3.74
N SER A 54 4.83 15.34 3.79
CA SER A 54 3.46 15.80 3.99
C SER A 54 3.24 16.41 5.39
N SER A 55 2.52 17.54 5.40
CA SER A 55 2.08 18.22 6.62
C SER A 55 0.82 17.61 7.26
N PHE A 56 0.13 16.68 6.59
CA PHE A 56 -1.06 16.05 7.14
C PHE A 56 -0.72 15.20 8.37
N LYS A 57 -1.51 15.34 9.45
CA LYS A 57 -1.32 14.56 10.68
C LYS A 57 -1.82 13.12 10.55
N GLN A 58 -2.89 12.92 9.80
CA GLN A 58 -3.52 11.63 9.53
C GLN A 58 -4.14 11.69 8.14
N ALA A 59 -4.13 10.58 7.41
CA ALA A 59 -4.81 10.44 6.13
C ALA A 59 -5.26 8.99 5.92
N LEU A 60 -6.23 8.80 5.02
CA LEU A 60 -6.54 7.52 4.40
C LEU A 60 -6.03 7.54 2.96
N VAL A 61 -5.16 6.60 2.62
CA VAL A 61 -4.59 6.49 1.27
C VAL A 61 -5.15 5.26 0.56
N ILE A 62 -5.70 5.45 -0.64
CA ILE A 62 -6.22 4.37 -1.48
C ILE A 62 -5.28 4.22 -2.68
N MET A 63 -4.70 3.04 -2.86
CA MET A 63 -3.69 2.75 -3.88
C MET A 63 -4.11 1.57 -4.75
N ASP A 64 -3.86 1.68 -6.06
CA ASP A 64 -4.03 0.55 -7.01
C ASP A 64 -2.81 -0.40 -6.94
N ARG A 65 -2.84 -1.43 -7.77
CA ARG A 65 -1.77 -2.41 -7.98
C ARG A 65 -0.44 -1.75 -8.29
N GLY A 66 0.65 -2.29 -7.73
CA GLY A 66 2.01 -1.78 -7.87
C GLY A 66 2.55 -1.15 -6.59
N TYR A 67 1.66 -0.80 -5.65
CA TYR A 67 2.01 -0.26 -4.35
C TYR A 67 2.04 -1.31 -3.23
N GLU A 68 1.73 -2.58 -3.52
CA GLU A 68 1.81 -3.66 -2.53
C GLU A 68 3.28 -3.94 -2.12
N SER A 69 3.73 -3.22 -1.10
CA SER A 69 5.10 -3.24 -0.60
C SER A 69 5.10 -3.13 0.91
N TYR A 70 5.83 -4.03 1.58
CA TYR A 70 5.99 -3.96 3.03
C TYR A 70 6.60 -2.64 3.49
N ASN A 71 7.51 -2.05 2.69
CA ASN A 71 8.10 -0.76 3.03
C ASN A 71 7.05 0.36 3.02
N VAL A 72 6.17 0.35 2.01
CA VAL A 72 5.09 1.34 1.89
C VAL A 72 4.14 1.24 3.10
N MET A 73 3.71 0.02 3.43
CA MET A 73 2.82 -0.23 4.57
C MET A 73 3.46 0.22 5.89
N ALA A 74 4.74 -0.10 6.11
CA ALA A 74 5.44 0.28 7.32
C ALA A 74 5.61 1.81 7.44
N HIS A 75 5.91 2.54 6.36
CA HIS A 75 5.92 4.01 6.39
C HIS A 75 4.55 4.62 6.67
N CYS A 76 3.47 4.04 6.15
CA CYS A 76 2.11 4.46 6.51
C CYS A 76 1.87 4.29 8.02
N GLN A 77 2.25 3.15 8.59
CA GLN A 77 2.10 2.86 10.02
C GLN A 77 2.91 3.82 10.89
N GLU A 78 4.20 4.04 10.60
CA GLU A 78 5.06 5.02 11.30
C GLU A 78 4.50 6.44 11.27
N ARG A 79 3.81 6.80 10.18
CA ARG A 79 3.16 8.12 10.02
C ARG A 79 1.77 8.20 10.66
N ASN A 80 1.23 7.10 11.18
CA ASN A 80 -0.15 6.98 11.65
C ASN A 80 -1.19 7.30 10.54
N TRP A 81 -0.93 6.82 9.32
CA TRP A 81 -1.83 6.93 8.18
C TRP A 81 -2.48 5.57 7.88
N SER A 82 -3.79 5.58 7.67
CA SER A 82 -4.54 4.40 7.24
C SER A 82 -4.40 4.20 5.73
N TYR A 83 -4.49 2.95 5.26
CA TYR A 83 -4.35 2.65 3.84
C TYR A 83 -5.25 1.52 3.37
N ILE A 84 -5.61 1.56 2.09
CA ILE A 84 -6.26 0.48 1.34
C ILE A 84 -5.42 0.27 0.08
N ILE A 85 -4.86 -0.92 -0.08
CA ILE A 85 -4.02 -1.26 -1.24
C ILE A 85 -4.70 -2.39 -2.00
N ARG A 86 -4.98 -2.16 -3.28
CA ARG A 86 -5.38 -3.24 -4.18
C ARG A 86 -4.15 -4.08 -4.55
N ILE A 87 -4.12 -5.32 -4.10
CA ILE A 87 -3.02 -6.24 -4.43
C ILE A 87 -3.16 -6.80 -5.85
N ARG A 88 -2.02 -7.18 -6.46
CA ARG A 88 -2.02 -7.91 -7.74
C ARG A 88 -2.49 -9.35 -7.55
N ASP A 89 -3.09 -9.89 -8.61
CA ASP A 89 -3.33 -11.34 -8.74
C ASP A 89 -2.23 -12.00 -9.58
N GLY A 90 -1.75 -13.17 -9.12
CA GLY A 90 -0.79 -14.00 -9.83
C GLY A 90 0.26 -14.61 -8.90
N ASN A 91 1.14 -15.45 -9.47
CA ASN A 91 2.12 -16.24 -8.71
C ASN A 91 3.24 -15.42 -8.04
N ASN A 92 3.42 -14.16 -8.44
CA ASN A 92 4.44 -13.25 -7.91
C ASN A 92 3.82 -12.08 -7.13
N SER A 93 2.58 -12.24 -6.64
CA SER A 93 1.94 -11.20 -5.84
C SER A 93 2.08 -11.48 -4.36
N MET A 94 1.96 -10.42 -3.55
CA MET A 94 2.09 -10.50 -2.10
C MET A 94 1.12 -11.53 -1.47
N LYS A 95 -0.01 -11.82 -2.13
CA LYS A 95 -1.00 -12.79 -1.65
C LYS A 95 -0.42 -14.20 -1.47
N THR A 96 0.54 -14.60 -2.31
CA THR A 96 1.12 -15.95 -2.25
C THR A 96 2.04 -16.16 -1.04
N SER A 97 2.42 -15.08 -0.38
CA SER A 97 3.21 -15.11 0.86
C SER A 97 2.38 -15.51 2.08
N PHE A 98 1.05 -15.54 1.96
CA PHE A 98 0.12 -15.81 3.06
C PHE A 98 -0.67 -17.09 2.80
N ARG A 99 -1.06 -17.77 3.89
CA ARG A 99 -2.10 -18.80 3.90
C ARG A 99 -3.43 -18.13 4.14
N LEU A 100 -4.13 -17.80 3.05
CA LEU A 100 -5.45 -17.17 3.09
C LEU A 100 -6.55 -18.23 2.90
N PRO A 101 -7.78 -18.01 3.41
CA PRO A 101 -8.91 -18.89 3.16
C PRO A 101 -9.21 -19.06 1.66
N ASP A 102 -9.54 -20.28 1.25
CA ASP A 102 -10.03 -20.56 -0.11
C ASP A 102 -11.53 -20.27 -0.20
N THR A 103 -11.90 -19.01 0.04
CA THR A 103 -13.27 -18.52 -0.07
C THR A 103 -13.31 -17.28 -0.98
N PRO A 104 -14.44 -17.02 -1.67
CA PRO A 104 -14.56 -15.86 -2.56
C PRO A 104 -14.37 -14.52 -1.85
N CYS A 105 -14.73 -14.45 -0.56
CA CYS A 105 -14.54 -13.29 0.30
C CYS A 105 -14.16 -13.77 1.71
N PHE A 106 -13.22 -13.06 2.33
CA PHE A 106 -12.75 -13.27 3.70
C PHE A 106 -12.17 -11.96 4.22
N ASP A 107 -12.17 -11.81 5.54
CA ASP A 107 -11.48 -10.75 6.26
C ASP A 107 -10.52 -11.43 7.24
N GLU A 108 -9.23 -11.18 7.07
CA GLU A 108 -8.16 -11.76 7.87
C GLU A 108 -7.33 -10.66 8.51
N GLU A 109 -7.11 -10.78 9.82
CA GLU A 109 -6.25 -9.89 10.59
C GLU A 109 -5.00 -10.66 11.01
N PHE A 110 -3.83 -10.09 10.75
CA PHE A 110 -2.56 -10.69 11.13
C PHE A 110 -1.50 -9.64 11.42
N ASP A 111 -0.72 -9.90 12.46
CA ASP A 111 0.51 -9.18 12.78
C ASP A 111 1.69 -9.88 12.09
N LEU A 112 2.32 -9.20 11.13
CA LEU A 112 3.40 -9.77 10.34
C LEU A 112 4.77 -9.30 10.84
N ASN A 113 5.56 -10.23 11.37
CA ASN A 113 6.95 -9.98 11.74
C ASN A 113 7.85 -10.15 10.51
N ILE A 114 8.52 -9.07 10.10
CA ILE A 114 9.40 -9.06 8.93
C ILE A 114 10.85 -9.17 9.40
N CYS A 115 11.58 -10.15 8.87
CA CYS A 115 12.97 -10.36 9.25
C CYS A 115 13.86 -10.75 8.06
N ARG A 116 15.13 -10.29 8.09
CA ARG A 116 16.16 -10.67 7.09
C ARG A 116 16.97 -11.91 7.50
N LYS A 117 16.73 -12.48 8.68
CA LYS A 117 17.50 -13.64 9.20
C LYS A 117 17.08 -14.94 8.52
N GLN A 118 18.06 -15.79 8.25
CA GLN A 118 17.87 -17.11 7.63
C GLN A 118 18.51 -18.24 8.44
N THR A 119 18.38 -18.21 9.77
CA THR A 119 18.73 -19.38 10.61
C THR A 119 17.74 -20.53 10.35
N ASN A 120 18.09 -21.76 10.73
CA ASN A 120 17.18 -22.90 10.55
C ASN A 120 15.84 -22.67 11.27
N VAL A 121 15.90 -22.15 12.50
CA VAL A 121 14.71 -21.75 13.29
C VAL A 121 13.85 -20.75 12.52
N MET A 122 14.45 -19.70 11.94
CA MET A 122 13.69 -18.70 11.16
C MET A 122 13.04 -19.31 9.93
N LYS A 123 13.75 -20.19 9.22
CA LYS A 123 13.20 -20.88 8.04
C LYS A 123 12.00 -21.76 8.39
N GLU A 124 12.04 -22.42 9.54
CA GLU A 124 10.90 -23.18 10.06
C GLU A 124 9.72 -22.25 10.36
N LEU A 125 9.96 -21.12 11.03
CA LEU A 125 8.92 -20.12 11.30
C LEU A 125 8.26 -19.58 10.03
N TYR A 126 9.04 -19.20 9.01
CA TYR A 126 8.48 -18.70 7.75
C TYR A 126 7.61 -19.73 7.02
N ARG A 127 7.96 -21.03 7.14
CA ARG A 127 7.24 -22.11 6.48
C ARG A 127 5.96 -22.47 7.24
N ASP A 128 6.05 -22.58 8.56
CA ASP A 128 5.00 -23.13 9.41
C ASP A 128 3.98 -22.05 9.82
N PHE A 129 4.43 -20.79 9.93
CA PHE A 129 3.63 -19.63 10.33
C PHE A 129 3.73 -18.46 9.34
N PRO A 130 3.38 -18.64 8.05
CA PRO A 130 3.58 -17.63 7.01
C PRO A 130 2.74 -16.35 7.19
N ASN A 131 1.66 -16.40 7.97
CA ASN A 131 0.86 -15.21 8.30
C ASN A 131 1.45 -14.40 9.47
N GLN A 132 2.44 -14.94 10.19
CA GLN A 132 3.06 -14.28 11.35
C GLN A 132 4.52 -13.89 11.09
N TYR A 133 5.21 -14.59 10.18
CA TYR A 133 6.62 -14.35 9.88
C TYR A 133 6.87 -14.30 8.39
N HIS A 134 7.56 -13.24 7.94
CA HIS A 134 7.95 -13.08 6.55
C HIS A 134 9.46 -12.84 6.41
N PHE A 135 10.08 -13.61 5.51
CA PHE A 135 11.46 -13.39 5.14
C PHE A 135 11.59 -12.23 4.16
N LEU A 136 12.43 -11.25 4.48
CA LEU A 136 12.73 -10.13 3.60
C LEU A 136 14.11 -10.30 2.92
N PRO A 137 14.17 -10.53 1.60
CA PRO A 137 15.42 -10.63 0.85
C PRO A 137 16.28 -9.37 0.95
N HIS A 138 17.61 -9.49 0.97
CA HIS A 138 18.53 -8.36 1.10
C HIS A 138 18.37 -7.29 -0.01
N ASN A 139 17.96 -7.70 -1.21
CA ASN A 139 17.70 -6.78 -2.32
C ASN A 139 16.30 -6.12 -2.26
N ALA A 140 15.44 -6.53 -1.34
CA ALA A 140 14.14 -5.89 -1.13
C ALA A 140 14.34 -4.56 -0.39
N SER A 141 13.81 -3.48 -0.98
CA SER A 141 13.79 -2.14 -0.39
C SER A 141 12.94 -2.15 0.89
N PHE A 142 13.56 -1.84 2.02
CA PHE A 142 12.93 -1.65 3.32
C PHE A 142 13.89 -0.86 4.21
N ASP A 143 13.67 0.45 4.33
CA ASP A 143 14.58 1.38 5.01
C ASP A 143 14.36 1.47 6.52
N LEU A 144 13.31 0.83 7.04
CA LEU A 144 13.04 0.72 8.49
C LEU A 144 13.73 -0.48 9.15
N LEU A 145 14.45 -1.32 8.39
CA LEU A 145 15.28 -2.42 8.89
C LEU A 145 16.69 -2.31 8.31
N PRO A 146 17.75 -2.54 9.12
CA PRO A 146 19.11 -2.55 8.61
C PRO A 146 19.31 -3.65 7.55
N ASN A 147 20.14 -3.37 6.55
CA ASN A 147 20.41 -4.32 5.46
C ASN A 147 21.16 -5.58 5.94
N SER A 148 21.94 -5.47 7.02
CA SER A 148 22.64 -6.59 7.64
C SER A 148 22.03 -6.93 8.99
N SER A 149 21.68 -8.20 9.21
CA SER A 149 21.38 -8.75 10.53
C SER A 149 22.48 -9.72 10.95
N ARG A 150 23.12 -9.51 12.10
CA ARG A 150 24.01 -10.51 12.70
C ARG A 150 23.16 -11.59 13.37
N LYS A 151 23.74 -12.78 13.52
CA LYS A 151 23.09 -13.91 14.22
C LYS A 151 22.73 -13.58 15.68
N SER A 152 23.51 -12.69 16.30
CA SER A 152 23.37 -12.29 17.70
C SER A 152 22.32 -11.20 17.94
N ASP A 153 21.84 -10.54 16.90
CA ASP A 153 20.92 -9.41 17.09
C ASP A 153 19.58 -9.94 17.63
N PRO A 154 18.84 -9.15 18.44
CA PRO A 154 17.48 -9.50 18.83
C PRO A 154 16.56 -9.60 17.61
N LEU A 155 15.43 -10.29 17.79
CA LEU A 155 14.35 -10.33 16.79
C LEU A 155 13.60 -9.01 16.77
#